data_AF-A0A0A9YSF4-F1
#
_entry.id   AF-A0A0A9YSF4-F1
#
_cell.length_a   1.000
_cell.length_b   1.000
_cell.length_c   1.000
_cell.angle_alpha   90.00
_cell.angle_beta   90.00
_cell.angle_gamma   90.00
#
_symmetry.space_group_name_H-M   'P 1'
#
loop_
_entity.id
_entity.type
_entity.pdbx_description
1 polymer ?
#
loop_
_entity_poly.entity_id
_entity_poly.type
_entity_poly.pdbx_seq_one_letter_code
_entity_poly.pdbx_strand_id
1 'polypeptide(L)'
;FKAKFFLSGTKFHNKSLNERNSHFFMKKSFFQNKRAKAKKICRGKRRAQDKKRMEKLQSDFECQDSREFFGGIRSIKSGFSPQTSFCKDSEGNLITDPNRIADRWTSYFQDLLNQEVPDVLNGVGFS
;
A
#
# COMPACT_ATOMS: atom_id res chain seq x y z
N PHE A 1 28.12 -39.15 38.46
CA PHE A 1 29.33 -38.33 38.65
C PHE A 1 29.03 -36.87 38.35
N LYS A 2 28.93 -36.01 39.35
CA LYS A 2 28.83 -34.56 39.14
C LYS A 2 29.79 -33.88 40.11
N ALA A 3 30.91 -33.41 39.56
CA ALA A 3 31.99 -32.79 40.32
C ALA A 3 31.49 -31.48 40.96
N LYS A 4 31.69 -31.36 42.27
CA LYS A 4 31.51 -30.12 43.03
C LYS A 4 32.73 -29.25 42.74
N PHE A 5 32.60 -28.26 41.86
CA PHE A 5 33.60 -27.20 41.75
C PHE A 5 33.37 -26.22 42.90
N PHE A 6 34.25 -26.31 43.89
CA PHE A 6 34.43 -25.32 44.94
C PHE A 6 35.13 -24.10 44.31
N LEU A 7 34.38 -23.02 44.11
CA LEU A 7 34.97 -21.70 43.85
C LEU A 7 34.43 -20.74 44.92
N SER A 8 35.38 -20.27 45.71
CA SER A 8 35.27 -19.23 46.72
C SER A 8 34.43 -18.05 46.23
N GLY A 9 33.61 -17.53 47.14
CA GLY A 9 32.66 -16.46 46.90
C GLY A 9 33.22 -15.32 46.06
N THR A 10 32.63 -15.14 44.88
CA THR A 10 32.57 -13.83 44.24
C THR A 10 31.10 -13.42 44.27
N LYS A 11 30.80 -12.42 45.11
CA LYS A 11 29.60 -11.59 44.94
C LYS A 11 29.80 -10.78 43.65
N PHE A 12 29.73 -11.42 42.49
CA PHE A 12 29.59 -10.68 41.25
C PHE A 12 28.17 -10.11 41.24
N HIS A 13 28.06 -8.85 41.65
CA HIS A 13 26.81 -8.12 41.66
C HIS A 13 26.29 -8.07 40.22
N ASN A 14 25.15 -8.72 39.98
CA ASN A 14 24.47 -8.85 38.69
C ASN A 14 23.85 -7.51 38.21
N LYS A 15 24.47 -6.37 38.50
CA LYS A 15 23.98 -5.02 38.13
C LYS A 15 23.91 -4.84 36.61
N SER A 16 24.92 -5.31 35.88
CA SER A 16 25.02 -5.07 34.43
C SER A 16 23.99 -5.83 33.59
N LEU A 17 23.49 -7.00 34.04
CA LEU A 17 22.42 -7.73 33.35
C LEU A 17 21.06 -7.08 33.60
N ASN A 18 20.83 -6.58 34.82
CA ASN A 18 19.61 -5.85 35.16
C ASN A 18 19.54 -4.48 34.45
N GLU A 19 20.67 -3.78 34.32
CA GLU A 19 20.79 -2.50 33.60
C GLU A 19 20.63 -2.66 32.08
N ARG A 20 21.23 -3.70 31.48
CA ARG A 20 21.06 -4.01 30.05
C ARG A 20 19.61 -4.40 29.71
N ASN A 21 18.98 -5.21 30.56
CA ASN A 21 17.56 -5.55 30.44
C ASN A 21 16.70 -4.29 30.60
N SER A 22 16.96 -3.46 31.61
CA SER A 22 16.26 -2.18 31.84
C SER A 22 16.34 -1.26 30.63
N HIS A 23 17.52 -1.04 30.06
CA HIS A 23 17.68 -0.22 28.85
C HIS A 23 16.91 -0.78 27.65
N PHE A 24 16.92 -2.10 27.44
CA PHE A 24 16.12 -2.74 26.40
C PHE A 24 14.60 -2.53 26.62
N PHE A 25 14.11 -2.69 27.85
CA PHE A 25 12.71 -2.43 28.20
C PHE A 25 12.33 -0.95 28.03
N MET A 26 13.21 -0.04 28.42
CA MET A 26 13.01 1.41 28.26
C MET A 26 12.99 1.81 26.79
N LYS A 27 13.91 1.28 25.98
CA LYS A 27 13.93 1.51 24.53
C LYS A 27 12.68 0.93 23.85
N LYS A 28 12.25 -0.28 24.24
CA LYS A 28 11.00 -0.90 23.78
C LYS A 28 9.78 -0.05 24.15
N SER A 29 9.71 0.42 25.40
CA SER A 29 8.65 1.32 25.90
C SER A 29 8.60 2.63 25.12
N PHE A 30 9.76 3.24 24.84
CA PHE A 30 9.85 4.46 24.04
C PHE A 30 9.29 4.27 22.62
N PHE A 31 9.67 3.21 21.91
CA PHE A 31 9.15 2.93 20.57
C PHE A 31 7.65 2.62 20.58
N GLN A 32 7.17 1.87 21.58
CA GLN A 32 5.75 1.60 21.74
C GLN A 32 4.96 2.91 21.96
N ASN A 33 5.46 3.80 22.82
CA ASN A 33 4.86 5.11 23.06
C ASN A 33 4.84 5.98 21.80
N LYS A 34 5.94 6.02 21.03
CA LYS A 34 5.99 6.73 19.74
C LYS A 34 5.00 6.15 18.73
N ARG A 35 4.91 4.81 18.63
CA ARG A 35 3.94 4.13 17.77
C ARG A 35 2.49 4.38 18.20
N ALA A 36 2.22 4.38 19.50
CA ALA A 36 0.89 4.69 20.03
C ALA A 36 0.48 6.13 19.71
N LYS A 37 1.40 7.10 19.89
CA LYS A 37 1.18 8.50 19.48
C LYS A 37 0.91 8.63 17.98
N ALA A 38 1.73 8.00 17.14
CA ALA A 38 1.52 8.00 15.69
C ALA A 38 0.16 7.39 15.30
N LYS A 39 -0.19 6.21 15.84
CA LYS A 39 -1.50 5.58 15.63
C LYS A 39 -2.65 6.47 16.05
N LYS A 40 -2.53 7.17 17.20
CA LYS A 40 -3.55 8.11 17.69
C LYS A 40 -3.77 9.24 16.68
N ILE A 41 -2.68 9.80 16.14
CA ILE A 41 -2.74 10.85 15.11
C ILE A 41 -3.41 10.31 13.84
N CYS A 42 -2.96 9.17 13.29
CA CYS A 42 -3.55 8.58 12.09
C CYS A 42 -5.05 8.29 12.26
N ARG A 43 -5.45 7.70 13.40
CA ARG A 43 -6.86 7.44 13.71
C ARG A 43 -7.67 8.73 13.87
N GLY A 44 -7.08 9.78 14.43
CA GLY A 44 -7.70 11.11 14.52
C GLY A 44 -7.94 11.71 13.15
N LYS A 45 -6.90 11.76 12.31
CA LYS A 45 -6.97 12.29 10.93
C LYS A 45 -7.99 11.52 10.08
N ARG A 46 -7.99 10.18 10.16
CA ARG A 46 -8.98 9.34 9.48
C ARG A 46 -10.41 9.72 9.89
N ARG A 47 -10.71 9.74 11.19
CA ARG A 47 -12.04 10.13 11.69
C ARG A 47 -12.46 11.53 11.25
N ALA A 48 -11.55 12.50 11.25
CA ALA A 48 -11.84 13.85 10.80
C ALA A 48 -12.15 13.89 9.29
N GLN A 49 -11.42 13.12 8.48
CA GLN A 49 -11.68 13.00 7.04
C GLN A 49 -13.01 12.30 6.76
N ASP A 50 -13.31 11.22 7.49
CA ASP A 50 -14.58 10.50 7.35
C ASP A 50 -15.76 11.41 7.72
N LYS A 51 -15.64 12.17 8.82
CA LYS A 51 -16.65 13.17 9.20
C LYS A 51 -16.90 14.19 8.08
N LYS A 52 -15.84 14.79 7.52
CA LYS A 52 -15.95 15.73 6.40
C LYS A 52 -16.64 15.11 5.18
N ARG A 53 -16.34 13.85 4.87
CA ARG A 53 -17.01 13.15 3.76
C ARG A 53 -18.50 12.96 4.02
N MET A 54 -18.88 12.60 5.25
CA MET A 54 -20.29 12.44 5.62
C MET A 54 -21.05 13.77 5.56
N GLU A 55 -20.46 14.85 6.07
CA GLU A 55 -21.04 16.21 6.00
C GLU A 55 -21.22 16.66 4.55
N LYS A 56 -20.23 16.42 3.69
CA LYS A 56 -20.35 16.69 2.26
C LYS A 56 -21.48 15.88 1.63
N LEU A 57 -21.54 14.57 1.90
CA LEU A 57 -22.58 13.71 1.34
C LEU A 57 -23.99 14.14 1.76
N GLN A 58 -24.15 14.58 3.00
CA GLN A 58 -25.40 15.15 3.50
C GLN A 58 -25.75 16.45 2.75
N SER A 59 -24.78 17.34 2.57
CA SER A 59 -24.99 18.58 1.78
C SER A 59 -25.36 18.27 0.32
N ASP A 60 -24.69 17.31 -0.31
CA ASP A 60 -24.97 16.92 -1.70
C ASP A 60 -26.40 16.35 -1.84
N PHE A 61 -26.87 15.62 -0.82
CA PHE A 61 -28.26 15.14 -0.74
C PHE A 61 -29.27 16.29 -0.57
N GLU A 62 -29.01 17.21 0.37
CA GLU A 62 -29.87 18.37 0.64
C GLU A 62 -29.97 19.30 -0.57
N CYS A 63 -28.87 19.46 -1.33
CA CYS A 63 -28.83 20.25 -2.56
C CYS A 63 -29.38 19.51 -3.80
N GLN A 64 -29.88 18.28 -3.65
CA GLN A 64 -30.37 17.43 -4.76
C GLN A 64 -29.32 17.15 -5.86
N ASP A 65 -28.03 17.20 -5.54
CA ASP A 65 -26.96 16.80 -6.46
C ASP A 65 -26.81 15.28 -6.49
N SER A 66 -27.71 14.63 -7.24
CA SER A 66 -27.76 13.18 -7.34
C SER A 66 -26.45 12.57 -7.84
N ARG A 67 -25.71 13.24 -8.73
CA ARG A 67 -24.46 12.72 -9.29
C ARG A 67 -23.38 12.67 -8.23
N GLU A 68 -23.17 13.77 -7.51
CA GLU A 68 -22.17 13.83 -6.46
C GLU A 68 -22.55 12.95 -5.27
N PHE A 69 -23.84 12.90 -4.91
CA PHE A 69 -24.34 12.03 -3.85
C PHE A 69 -24.07 10.54 -4.15
N PHE A 70 -24.54 10.03 -5.28
CA PHE A 70 -24.33 8.62 -5.63
C PHE A 70 -22.85 8.32 -5.95
N GLY A 71 -22.11 9.29 -6.49
CA GLY A 71 -20.67 9.20 -6.67
C GLY A 71 -19.93 9.05 -5.34
N GLY A 72 -20.30 9.83 -4.33
CA GLY A 72 -19.80 9.75 -2.96
C GLY A 72 -20.10 8.41 -2.30
N ILE A 73 -21.35 7.92 -2.40
CA ILE A 73 -21.73 6.57 -1.91
C ILE A 73 -20.88 5.49 -2.57
N ARG A 74 -20.69 5.57 -3.89
CA ARG A 74 -19.87 4.60 -4.64
C ARG A 74 -18.42 4.62 -4.17
N SER A 75 -17.86 5.81 -3.92
CA SER A 75 -16.50 5.94 -3.38
C SER A 75 -16.38 5.31 -1.98
N ILE A 76 -17.37 5.53 -1.10
CA ILE A 76 -17.38 4.92 0.24
C ILE A 76 -17.46 3.39 0.15
N LYS A 77 -18.34 2.86 -0.69
CA LYS A 77 -18.54 1.41 -0.86
C LYS A 77 -17.33 0.71 -1.51
N SER A 78 -16.68 1.36 -2.47
CA SER A 78 -15.50 0.81 -3.15
C SER A 78 -14.24 0.82 -2.28
N GLY A 79 -14.20 1.69 -1.26
CA GLY A 79 -13.07 1.77 -0.35
C GLY A 79 -11.80 2.32 -1.01
N PHE A 80 -10.64 2.01 -0.44
CA PHE A 80 -9.37 2.45 -0.99
C PHE A 80 -8.92 1.51 -2.11
N SER A 81 -8.99 1.99 -3.35
CA SER A 81 -8.36 1.34 -4.50
C SER A 81 -7.15 2.18 -4.93
N PRO A 82 -5.91 1.69 -4.75
CA PRO A 82 -4.74 2.41 -5.21
C PRO A 82 -4.71 2.41 -6.73
N GLN A 83 -4.77 3.60 -7.35
CA GLN A 83 -4.51 3.73 -8.78
C GLN A 83 -3.02 3.45 -9.00
N THR A 84 -2.73 2.23 -9.40
CA THR A 84 -1.38 1.78 -9.69
C THR A 84 -1.23 1.68 -11.20
N SER A 85 -0.50 2.64 -11.78
CA SER A 85 -0.11 2.60 -13.19
C SER A 85 1.19 1.81 -13.30
N PHE A 86 1.08 0.48 -13.42
CA PHE A 86 2.19 -0.37 -13.80
C PHE A 86 1.81 -1.24 -15.00
N CYS A 87 2.78 -1.52 -15.86
CA CYS A 87 2.61 -2.39 -17.03
C CYS A 87 3.72 -3.44 -17.03
N LYS A 88 3.53 -4.54 -17.76
CA LYS A 88 4.61 -5.49 -18.01
C LYS A 88 5.24 -5.20 -19.38
N ASP A 89 6.57 -5.28 -19.45
CA ASP A 89 7.26 -5.28 -20.74
C ASP A 89 7.04 -6.61 -21.49
N SER A 90 7.63 -6.72 -22.67
CA SER A 90 7.61 -7.93 -23.51
C SER A 90 8.32 -9.14 -22.85
N GLU A 91 9.25 -8.88 -21.93
CA GLU A 91 10.03 -9.90 -21.22
C GLU A 91 9.38 -10.29 -19.88
N GLY A 92 8.28 -9.64 -19.50
CA GLY A 92 7.53 -9.87 -18.27
C GLY A 92 7.97 -9.04 -17.06
N ASN A 93 8.91 -8.11 -17.21
CA ASN A 93 9.36 -7.22 -16.14
C ASN A 93 8.34 -6.09 -15.88
N LEU A 94 8.28 -5.65 -14.63
CA LEU A 94 7.35 -4.60 -14.20
C LEU A 94 7.90 -3.19 -14.54
N ILE A 95 7.18 -2.47 -15.38
CA ILE A 95 7.41 -1.05 -15.68
C ILE A 95 6.52 -0.20 -14.78
N THR A 96 7.12 0.72 -14.02
CA THR A 96 6.43 1.73 -13.20
C THR A 96 6.63 3.16 -13.69
N ASP A 97 7.60 3.39 -14.58
CA ASP A 97 7.89 4.70 -15.16
C ASP A 97 6.83 5.08 -16.21
N PRO A 98 6.11 6.21 -16.05
CA PRO A 98 5.06 6.62 -16.97
C PRO A 98 5.50 6.72 -18.43
N ASN A 99 6.72 7.20 -18.69
CA ASN A 99 7.23 7.34 -20.06
C ASN A 99 7.40 5.97 -20.72
N ARG A 100 8.04 5.03 -20.01
CA ARG A 100 8.21 3.66 -20.49
C ARG A 100 6.89 2.91 -20.65
N ILE A 101 5.88 3.22 -19.84
CA ILE A 101 4.52 2.69 -20.02
C ILE A 101 3.93 3.20 -21.34
N ALA A 102 4.09 4.50 -21.65
CA ALA A 102 3.62 5.07 -22.92
C ALA A 102 4.33 4.43 -24.12
N ASP A 103 5.66 4.30 -24.07
CA ASP A 103 6.43 3.64 -25.13
C ASP A 103 5.99 2.19 -25.34
N ARG A 104 5.76 1.44 -24.24
CA ARG A 104 5.27 0.07 -24.30
C ARG A 104 3.91 -0.03 -24.98
N TRP A 105 3.01 0.92 -24.73
CA TRP A 105 1.71 1.01 -25.40
C TRP A 105 1.87 1.32 -26.89
N THR A 106 2.75 2.26 -27.25
CA THR A 106 3.04 2.57 -28.65
C THR A 106 3.54 1.34 -29.40
N SER A 107 4.54 0.63 -28.87
CA SER A 107 5.04 -0.61 -29.50
C SER A 107 3.97 -1.69 -29.56
N TYR A 108 3.19 -1.89 -28.48
CA TYR A 108 2.10 -2.87 -28.47
C TYR A 108 1.08 -2.64 -29.59
N PHE A 109 0.63 -1.40 -29.76
CA PHE A 109 -0.37 -1.08 -30.79
C PHE A 109 0.22 -1.07 -32.19
N GLN A 110 1.50 -0.73 -32.35
CA GLN A 110 2.20 -0.90 -33.63
C GLN A 110 2.22 -2.37 -34.05
N ASP A 111 2.56 -3.28 -33.14
CA ASP A 111 2.57 -4.72 -33.43
C ASP A 111 1.16 -5.26 -33.69
N LEU A 112 0.17 -4.83 -32.90
CA LEU A 112 -1.21 -5.32 -32.99
C LEU A 112 -1.92 -4.86 -34.28
N LEU A 113 -1.74 -3.59 -34.67
CA LEU A 113 -2.50 -2.99 -35.76
C LEU A 113 -1.85 -3.20 -37.13
N ASN A 114 -0.54 -3.46 -37.17
CA ASN A 114 0.19 -3.71 -38.42
C ASN A 114 0.45 -5.21 -38.65
N GLN A 115 -0.28 -6.11 -37.98
CA GLN A 115 -0.29 -7.52 -38.33
C GLN A 115 -0.94 -7.68 -39.72
N GLU A 116 -0.16 -8.14 -40.68
CA GLU A 116 -0.65 -8.50 -42.00
C GLU A 116 -1.75 -9.56 -41.86
N VAL A 117 -2.95 -9.23 -42.33
CA VAL A 117 -4.02 -10.21 -42.50
C VAL A 117 -3.50 -11.21 -43.53
N PRO A 118 -3.35 -12.51 -43.20
CA PRO A 118 -2.86 -13.46 -44.18
C PRO A 118 -3.81 -13.48 -45.38
N ASP A 119 -3.23 -13.38 -46.58
CA ASP A 119 -3.86 -13.21 -47.90
C ASP A 119 -4.95 -14.24 -48.27
N VAL A 120 -5.21 -15.22 -47.42
CA VAL A 120 -6.23 -16.26 -47.60
C VAL A 120 -7.68 -15.72 -47.61
N LEU A 121 -7.92 -14.45 -47.27
CA LEU A 121 -9.26 -13.83 -47.32
C LEU A 121 -9.41 -12.72 -48.38
N ASN A 122 -8.35 -12.35 -49.11
CA ASN A 122 -8.41 -11.29 -50.14
C ASN A 122 -9.01 -11.77 -51.48
N GLY A 123 -9.42 -13.04 -51.57
CA GLY A 123 -9.96 -13.66 -52.79
C GLY A 123 -11.49 -13.74 -52.89
N VAL A 124 -12.26 -13.34 -51.86
CA VAL A 124 -13.72 -13.37 -51.94
C VAL A 124 -14.25 -11.94 -52.14
N GLY A 125 -14.03 -11.43 -53.35
CA GLY A 125 -14.72 -10.23 -53.82
C GLY A 125 -16.22 -10.49 -53.85
N PHE A 126 -16.99 -9.66 -53.15
CA PHE A 126 -18.41 -9.50 -53.41
C PHE A 126 -18.57 -8.88 -54.80
N SER A 127 -18.87 -9.73 -55.78
CA SER A 127 -19.51 -9.36 -57.05
C SER A 127 -21.01 -9.21 -56.85
#